data_AF-A0A8T7BCE0-F1
#
_entry.id   AF-A0A8T7BCE0-F1
#
_cell.length_a   1.000
_cell.length_b   1.000
_cell.length_c   1.000
_cell.angle_alpha   90.00
_cell.angle_beta   90.00
_cell.angle_gamma   90.00
#
_symmetry.space_group_name_H-M   'P 1'
#
loop_
_entity.id
_entity.type
_entity.pdbx_description
1 polymer ?
#
loop_
_entity_poly.entity_id
_entity_poly.type
_entity_poly.pdbx_seq_one_letter_code
_entity_poly.pdbx_strand_id
1 'polypeptide(L)' 'MTDSFVSYALADGVATITMDDGNNNLLSPVMQSQLNKALDQAERDA' A
#
# COMPACT_ATOMS: atom_id res chain seq x y z
N MET A 1 1.50 -6.42 -16.95
CA MET A 1 2.10 -5.64 -15.86
C MET A 1 1.12 -5.71 -14.70
N THR A 2 1.58 -6.11 -13.51
CA THR A 2 0.75 -6.01 -12.31
C THR A 2 0.69 -4.54 -11.92
N ASP A 3 -0.41 -3.86 -12.22
CA ASP A 3 -0.65 -2.52 -11.72
C ASP A 3 -0.73 -2.59 -10.19
N SER A 4 0.26 -2.00 -9.52
CA SER A 4 0.30 -1.91 -8.07
C SER A 4 -0.44 -0.65 -7.67
N PHE A 5 -1.64 -0.81 -7.09
CA PHE A 5 -2.45 0.30 -6.58
C PHE A 5 -1.90 0.83 -5.26
N VAL A 6 -0.97 0.10 -4.66
CA VAL A 6 -0.33 0.46 -3.40
C VAL A 6 1.18 0.39 -3.55
N SER A 7 1.89 1.37 -3.01
CA SER A 7 3.33 1.35 -2.82
C SER A 7 3.70 1.60 -1.35
N TYR A 8 4.82 1.03 -0.92
CA TYR A 8 5.31 1.09 0.46
C TYR A 8 6.76 1.58 0.47
N ALA A 9 7.07 2.46 1.41
CA ALA A 9 8.42 2.92 1.70
C ALA A 9 8.60 3.09 3.21
N LEU A 10 9.73 2.62 3.75
CA LEU A 10 10.13 2.85 5.14
C LEU A 10 11.33 3.80 5.15
N ALA A 11 11.19 4.95 5.79
CA ALA A 11 12.26 5.93 5.93
C ALA A 11 12.27 6.49 7.34
N ASP A 12 13.44 6.49 7.98
CA ASP A 12 13.66 7.05 9.32
C ASP A 12 12.67 6.54 10.38
N GLY A 13 12.31 5.25 10.30
CA GLY A 13 11.34 4.60 11.20
C GLY A 13 9.88 4.94 10.91
N VAL A 14 9.59 5.63 9.81
CA VAL A 14 8.22 5.96 9.38
C VAL A 14 7.87 5.19 8.11
N ALA A 15 6.87 4.30 8.23
CA ALA A 15 6.27 3.60 7.11
C ALA A 15 5.27 4.52 6.38
N THR A 16 5.51 4.74 5.09
CA THR A 16 4.62 5.47 4.18
C THR A 16 4.00 4.50 3.19
N ILE A 17 2.66 4.45 3.17
CA ILE A 17 1.89 3.68 2.18
C ILE A 17 1.18 4.67 1.27
N THR A 18 1.45 4.61 -0.03
CA THR A 18 0.76 5.41 -1.05
C THR A 18 -0.29 4.56 -1.74
N MET A 19 -1.51 5.06 -1.83
CA MET A 19 -2.60 4.46 -2.60
C MET A 19 -2.81 5.28 -3.87
N ASP A 20 -2.68 4.63 -5.02
CA ASP A 20 -2.87 5.24 -6.34
C ASP A 20 -3.45 4.21 -7.31
N ASP A 21 -4.77 4.25 -7.54
CA ASP A 21 -5.43 3.46 -8.59
C ASP A 21 -5.42 4.15 -9.97
N GLY A 22 -4.71 5.28 -10.09
CA GLY A 22 -4.69 6.14 -11.27
C GLY A 22 -5.99 6.93 -11.49
N ASN A 23 -6.90 6.95 -10.51
CA ASN A 23 -8.23 7.54 -10.64
C ASN A 23 -8.68 8.26 -9.35
N ASN A 24 -9.61 7.68 -8.58
CA ASN A 24 -10.19 8.29 -7.38
C ASN A 24 -9.77 7.60 -6.07
N ASN A 25 -8.85 6.62 -6.15
CA ASN A 25 -8.42 5.79 -5.03
C ASN A 25 -9.59 5.13 -4.31
N LEU A 26 -10.50 4.55 -5.08
CA LEU A 26 -11.65 3.84 -4.52
C LEU A 26 -11.12 2.65 -3.70
N LEU A 27 -11.69 2.45 -2.51
CA LEU A 27 -11.42 1.28 -1.66
C LEU A 27 -12.08 0.02 -2.22
N SER A 28 -11.77 -0.31 -3.48
CA SER A 28 -12.16 -1.55 -4.13
C SER A 28 -11.56 -2.76 -3.41
N PRO A 29 -12.09 -3.98 -3.63
CA PRO A 29 -11.49 -5.19 -3.07
C PRO A 29 -10.01 -5.38 -3.42
N VAL A 30 -9.58 -4.93 -4.61
CA VAL A 30 -8.17 -4.98 -5.04
C VAL A 30 -7.32 -4.01 -4.22
N MET A 31 -7.76 -2.76 -4.06
CA MET A 31 -7.08 -1.76 -3.23
C MET A 31 -6.95 -2.26 -1.78
N GLN A 32 -8.03 -2.76 -1.20
CA GLN A 32 -8.04 -3.29 0.17
C GLN A 32 -7.08 -4.49 0.33
N SER A 33 -7.05 -5.41 -0.64
CA SER A 33 -6.13 -6.56 -0.59
C SER A 33 -4.67 -6.14 -0.64
N GLN A 34 -4.31 -5.16 -1.48
CA GLN A 34 -2.94 -4.66 -1.57
C GLN A 34 -2.55 -3.80 -0.37
N LEU A 35 -3.47 -2.99 0.15
CA LEU A 35 -3.28 -2.20 1.37
C LEU A 35 -3.00 -3.10 2.57
N ASN A 36 -3.78 -4.18 2.76
CA ASN A 36 -3.54 -5.13 3.84
C ASN A 36 -2.14 -5.75 3.76
N LYS A 37 -1.67 -6.12 2.55
CA LYS A 37 -0.31 -6.64 2.37
C LYS A 37 0.77 -5.63 2.74
N ALA A 38 0.56 -4.35 2.43
CA ALA A 38 1.48 -3.28 2.80
C ALA A 38 1.49 -3.03 4.31
N LEU A 39 0.33 -3.13 4.97
CA LEU A 39 0.24 -3.06 6.44
C LEU A 39 0.94 -4.24 7.11
N ASP A 40 0.71 -5.47 6.62
CA ASP A 40 1.41 -6.67 7.11
C ASP A 40 2.93 -6.57 6.92
N GLN A 41 3.39 -5.85 5.90
CA GLN A 41 4.81 -5.57 5.69
C GLN A 41 5.33 -4.53 6.69
N ALA A 42 4.60 -3.43 6.88
CA ALA A 42 4.96 -2.40 7.84
C ALA A 42 5.06 -2.96 9.28
N GLU A 43 4.16 -3.87 9.66
CA GLU A 43 4.22 -4.55 10.96
C GLU A 43 5.50 -5.39 11.12
N ARG A 44 5.94 -6.06 10.06
CA ARG A 44 7.15 -6.91 10.07
C ARG A 44 8.44 -6.10 10.09
N ASP A 45 8.43 -4.90 9.54
CA ASP A 45 9.61 -4.03 9.44
C ASP A 45 9.80 -3.09 10.65
N ALA A 46 8.83 -3.03 11.57
CA ALA A 46 8.84 -2.21 12.79
C ALA A 46 9.58 -2.88 13.95
#